data_AF-A0ABD6BT22-F1
#
_entry.id   AF-A0ABD6BT22-F1
#
_cell.length_a   1.000
_cell.length_b   1.000
_cell.length_c   1.000
_cell.angle_alpha   90.00
_cell.angle_beta   90.00
_cell.angle_gamma   90.00
#
_symmetry.space_group_name_H-M   'P 1'
#
loop_
_entity.id
_entity.type
_entity.pdbx_description
1 polymer ?
#
loop_
_entity_poly.entity_id
_entity_poly.type
_entity_poly.pdbx_seq_one_letter_code
_entity_poly.pdbx_strand_id
1 'polypeptide(L)'
;MSESETTANGEKWGIAHVFASFNNTLITVTDATGAETVAKSSGGTVVKQNRDEASPYAAMQMAEAVVDDVKAAGIGGVHVRVRGPGGNDTKSPGPGAQATIRALARAGLEIGRIEDVTPLPHDGTRAPKKNRL
;
A
#
# COMPACT_ATOMS: atom_id res chain seq x y z
N MET A 1 5.58 -43.91 7.01
CA MET A 1 6.12 -42.92 6.05
C MET A 1 5.18 -42.94 4.86
N SER A 2 4.20 -42.05 4.87
CA SER A 2 3.31 -41.80 3.74
C SER A 2 3.63 -40.39 3.29
N GLU A 3 4.23 -40.26 2.10
CA GLU A 3 4.42 -38.98 1.46
C GLU A 3 3.06 -38.29 1.30
N SER A 4 2.88 -37.17 2.02
CA SER A 4 1.78 -36.25 1.78
C SER A 4 2.06 -35.51 0.49
N GLU A 5 1.24 -35.76 -0.51
CA GLU A 5 1.17 -35.01 -1.77
C GLU A 5 1.23 -33.50 -1.47
N THR A 6 2.24 -32.83 -2.02
CA THR A 6 2.40 -31.38 -1.90
C THR A 6 1.29 -30.70 -2.70
N THR A 7 0.23 -30.28 -2.02
CA THR A 7 -0.80 -29.40 -2.57
C THR A 7 -0.10 -28.19 -3.20
N ALA A 8 -0.34 -27.95 -4.50
CA ALA A 8 0.07 -26.73 -5.18
C ALA A 8 -0.26 -25.51 -4.30
N ASN A 9 0.78 -24.77 -3.86
CA ASN A 9 0.78 -23.75 -2.81
C ASN A 9 -0.57 -23.06 -2.58
N GLY A 10 -1.28 -23.47 -1.52
CA GLY A 10 -2.46 -22.79 -0.99
C GLY A 10 -2.09 -21.54 -0.20
N GLU A 11 -1.27 -20.64 -0.77
CA GLU A 11 -0.95 -19.37 -0.13
C GLU A 11 -2.19 -18.47 -0.16
N LYS A 12 -2.58 -17.93 0.99
CA LYS A 12 -3.67 -16.95 1.06
C LYS A 12 -3.17 -15.64 0.48
N TRP A 13 -3.92 -15.12 -0.49
CA TRP A 13 -3.66 -13.84 -1.14
C TRP A 13 -4.53 -12.74 -0.56
N GLY A 14 -3.91 -11.59 -0.27
CA GLY A 14 -4.58 -10.37 0.16
C GLY A 14 -4.43 -9.23 -0.85
N ILE A 15 -5.00 -8.09 -0.52
CA ILE A 15 -4.86 -6.85 -1.31
C ILE A 15 -4.18 -5.80 -0.44
N ALA A 16 -3.05 -5.29 -0.91
CA ALA A 16 -2.34 -4.17 -0.32
C ALA A 16 -2.74 -2.87 -1.03
N HIS A 17 -3.54 -2.06 -0.35
CA HIS A 17 -3.89 -0.71 -0.76
C HIS A 17 -2.81 0.27 -0.31
N VAL A 18 -2.11 0.86 -1.27
CA VAL A 18 -1.05 1.85 -1.03
C VAL A 18 -1.56 3.21 -1.48
N PHE A 19 -1.95 4.04 -0.52
CA PHE A 19 -2.31 5.42 -0.80
C PHE A 19 -1.08 6.32 -0.64
N ALA A 20 -0.59 6.89 -1.72
CA ALA A 20 0.61 7.71 -1.74
C ALA A 20 0.28 9.14 -2.17
N SER A 21 0.32 10.06 -1.21
CA SER A 21 0.22 11.50 -1.46
C SER A 21 1.58 12.18 -1.26
N PHE A 22 1.67 13.48 -1.58
CA PHE A 22 2.88 14.27 -1.32
C PHE A 22 3.10 14.60 0.15
N ASN A 23 2.08 14.41 1.00
CA ASN A 23 2.14 14.75 2.41
C ASN A 23 2.25 13.53 3.31
N ASN A 24 1.69 12.39 2.89
CA ASN A 24 1.70 11.16 3.67
C ASN A 24 1.52 9.93 2.77
N THR A 25 2.01 8.78 3.24
CA THR A 25 1.79 7.45 2.64
C THR A 25 1.04 6.57 3.63
N LEU A 26 0.02 5.86 3.15
CA LEU A 26 -0.80 4.95 3.94
C LEU A 26 -0.75 3.56 3.30
N ILE A 27 -0.60 2.54 4.14
CA ILE A 27 -0.66 1.14 3.74
C ILE A 27 -1.84 0.52 4.47
N THR A 28 -2.72 -0.14 3.73
CA THR A 28 -3.82 -0.91 4.30
C THR A 28 -3.90 -2.24 3.59
N VAL A 29 -3.72 -3.33 4.34
CA VAL A 29 -3.81 -4.69 3.81
C VAL A 29 -5.15 -5.27 4.22
N THR A 30 -5.83 -5.83 3.24
CA THR A 30 -7.17 -6.41 3.35
C THR A 30 -7.18 -7.83 2.81
N ASP A 31 -8.25 -8.55 3.08
CA ASP A 31 -8.58 -9.80 2.40
C ASP A 31 -8.85 -9.59 0.90
N ALA A 32 -9.07 -10.67 0.14
CA ALA A 32 -9.31 -10.59 -1.30
C ALA A 32 -10.60 -9.82 -1.67
N THR A 33 -11.60 -9.78 -0.77
CA THR A 33 -12.83 -9.00 -1.00
C THR A 33 -12.64 -7.52 -0.73
N GLY A 34 -11.67 -7.16 0.14
CA GLY A 34 -11.43 -5.79 0.59
C GLY A 34 -12.34 -5.35 1.74
N ALA A 35 -13.13 -6.25 2.32
CA ALA A 35 -14.08 -5.94 3.39
C ALA A 35 -13.44 -5.98 4.78
N GLU A 36 -12.48 -6.88 5.00
CA GLU A 36 -11.82 -7.06 6.29
C GLU A 36 -10.39 -6.51 6.24
N THR A 37 -10.05 -5.64 7.19
CA THR A 37 -8.71 -5.07 7.31
C THR A 37 -7.86 -5.92 8.22
N VAL A 38 -6.74 -6.42 7.70
CA VAL A 38 -5.78 -7.24 8.45
C VAL A 38 -4.76 -6.36 9.16
N ALA A 39 -4.17 -5.41 8.42
CA ALA A 39 -3.12 -4.55 8.94
C ALA A 39 -3.21 -3.17 8.30
N LYS A 40 -2.80 -2.14 9.05
CA LYS A 40 -2.74 -0.77 8.55
C LYS A 40 -1.60 -0.01 9.19
N SER A 41 -0.95 0.84 8.42
CA SER A 41 0.10 1.74 8.92
C SER A 41 0.12 3.04 8.12
N SER A 42 0.63 4.10 8.74
CA SER A 42 0.71 5.44 8.17
C SER A 42 2.07 6.07 8.44
N GLY A 43 2.49 7.01 7.59
CA GLY A 43 3.77 7.69 7.76
C GLY A 43 3.87 8.34 9.15
N GLY A 44 2.79 8.98 9.60
CA GLY A 44 2.72 9.60 10.94
C GLY A 44 2.75 8.63 12.12
N THR A 45 2.54 7.32 11.90
CA THR A 45 2.72 6.30 12.94
C THR A 45 4.19 5.98 13.18
N VAL A 46 5.00 5.99 12.12
CA VAL A 46 6.43 5.63 12.17
C VAL A 46 7.36 6.82 12.36
N VAL A 47 6.98 8.02 11.90
CA VAL A 47 7.78 9.23 12.05
C VAL A 47 7.11 10.25 12.96
N LYS A 48 7.91 11.06 13.64
CA LYS A 48 7.43 12.11 14.57
C LYS A 48 7.21 13.47 13.90
N GLN A 49 7.78 13.68 12.71
CA GLN A 49 7.75 14.96 12.01
C GLN A 49 6.86 14.88 10.77
N ASN A 50 5.91 15.81 10.67
CA ASN A 50 4.91 15.82 9.60
C ASN A 50 5.53 15.87 8.20
N ARG A 51 6.67 16.57 8.05
CA ARG A 51 7.37 16.67 6.76
C ARG A 51 7.94 15.34 6.25
N ASP A 52 8.17 14.38 7.15
CA ASP A 52 8.81 13.11 6.84
C ASP A 52 7.78 12.00 6.58
N GLU A 53 6.47 12.27 6.73
CA GLU A 53 5.41 11.28 6.58
C GLU A 53 5.29 10.72 5.14
N ALA A 54 5.57 11.54 4.12
CA ALA A 54 5.62 11.08 2.72
C ALA A 54 6.95 10.44 2.33
N SER A 55 7.95 10.44 3.22
CA SER A 55 9.30 10.04 2.86
C SER A 55 9.40 8.55 2.50
N PRO A 56 10.31 8.17 1.59
CA PRO A 56 10.62 6.76 1.32
C PRO A 56 11.11 6.02 2.56
N TYR A 57 11.73 6.71 3.51
CA TYR A 57 12.17 6.15 4.78
C TYR A 57 10.98 5.69 5.62
N ALA A 58 9.96 6.54 5.78
CA ALA A 58 8.72 6.17 6.46
C ALA A 58 8.04 4.98 5.77
N ALA A 59 8.01 4.97 4.43
CA ALA A 59 7.44 3.87 3.65
C ALA A 59 8.08 2.49 3.93
N MET A 60 9.40 2.44 4.13
CA MET A 60 10.10 1.19 4.45
C MET A 60 9.73 0.69 5.85
N GLN A 61 9.76 1.57 6.86
CA GLN A 61 9.44 1.24 8.24
C GLN A 61 7.98 0.79 8.40
N MET A 62 7.05 1.44 7.70
CA MET A 62 5.66 1.02 7.68
C MET A 62 5.46 -0.38 7.09
N ALA A 63 6.18 -0.70 6.02
CA ALA A 63 6.04 -1.98 5.35
C ALA A 63 6.51 -3.14 6.23
N GLU A 64 7.61 -2.96 6.98
CA GLU A 64 8.09 -3.96 7.94
C GLU A 64 7.03 -4.26 9.01
N ALA A 65 6.46 -3.23 9.64
CA ALA A 65 5.41 -3.39 10.65
C ALA A 65 4.16 -4.10 10.08
N VAL A 66 3.73 -3.74 8.87
CA VAL A 66 2.55 -4.35 8.23
C VAL A 66 2.81 -5.82 7.85
N VAL A 67 4.02 -6.16 7.40
CA VAL A 67 4.33 -7.52 6.96
C VAL A 67 4.31 -8.50 8.12
N ASP A 68 4.77 -8.10 9.30
CA ASP A 68 4.73 -8.95 10.49
C ASP A 68 3.28 -9.32 10.87
N ASP A 69 2.37 -8.35 10.87
CA ASP A 69 0.94 -8.56 11.13
C ASP A 69 0.28 -9.44 10.04
N VAL A 70 0.62 -9.21 8.77
CA VAL A 70 0.06 -9.94 7.62
C VAL A 70 0.52 -11.40 7.60
N LYS A 71 1.79 -11.66 7.94
CA LYS A 71 2.32 -13.02 8.08
C LYS A 71 1.70 -13.75 9.27
N ALA A 72 1.48 -13.06 10.39
CA ALA A 72 0.78 -13.62 11.54
C ALA A 72 -0.68 -14.02 11.18
N ALA A 73 -1.32 -13.30 10.26
CA ALA A 73 -2.63 -13.65 9.71
C ALA A 73 -2.61 -14.81 8.67
N GLY A 74 -1.43 -15.30 8.29
CA GLY A 74 -1.26 -16.41 7.35
C GLY A 74 -1.41 -16.04 5.88
N ILE A 75 -1.19 -14.78 5.52
CA ILE A 75 -1.19 -14.29 4.13
C ILE A 75 0.26 -14.33 3.60
N GLY A 76 0.48 -15.08 2.52
CA GLY A 76 1.81 -15.25 1.91
C GLY A 76 2.09 -14.26 0.77
N GLY A 77 1.04 -13.84 0.07
CA GLY A 77 1.14 -12.96 -1.09
C GLY A 77 0.10 -11.83 -1.10
N VAL A 78 0.44 -10.72 -1.75
CA VAL A 78 -0.46 -9.56 -1.89
C VAL A 78 -0.51 -9.04 -3.32
N HIS A 79 -1.71 -8.67 -3.76
CA HIS A 79 -1.91 -7.83 -4.93
C HIS A 79 -1.84 -6.36 -4.51
N VAL A 80 -1.06 -5.56 -5.22
CA VAL A 80 -0.82 -4.17 -4.86
C VAL A 80 -1.72 -3.27 -5.69
N ARG A 81 -2.47 -2.41 -5.00
CA ARG A 81 -3.27 -1.34 -5.59
C ARG A 81 -2.70 0.00 -5.14
N VAL A 82 -2.04 0.71 -6.05
CA VAL A 82 -1.47 2.03 -5.79
C VAL A 82 -2.53 3.09 -6.08
N ARG A 83 -2.69 4.05 -5.17
CA ARG A 83 -3.64 5.14 -5.29
C ARG A 83 -2.98 6.48 -4.96
N GLY A 84 -2.97 7.41 -5.92
CA GLY A 84 -2.73 8.83 -5.66
C GLY A 84 -4.00 9.55 -5.18
N PRO A 85 -3.91 10.83 -4.78
CA PRO A 85 -5.06 11.65 -4.41
C PRO A 85 -6.16 11.65 -5.49
N GLY A 86 -5.77 11.91 -6.74
CA GLY A 86 -6.65 11.86 -7.91
C GLY A 86 -7.80 12.87 -7.87
N GLY A 87 -8.83 12.66 -8.70
CA GLY A 87 -9.94 13.59 -8.83
C GLY A 87 -9.48 14.96 -9.33
N ASN A 88 -9.74 16.00 -8.53
CA ASN A 88 -9.31 17.37 -8.82
C ASN A 88 -7.90 17.68 -8.31
N ASP A 89 -7.31 16.78 -7.54
CA ASP A 89 -5.96 16.90 -7.01
C ASP A 89 -4.96 16.21 -7.95
N THR A 90 -3.72 16.09 -7.48
CA THR A 90 -2.65 15.47 -8.25
C THR A 90 -2.94 14.00 -8.52
N LYS A 91 -2.82 13.61 -9.79
CA LYS A 91 -2.98 12.24 -10.29
C LYS A 91 -1.70 11.42 -10.18
N SER A 92 -0.55 12.08 -10.04
CA SER A 92 0.71 11.40 -9.78
C SER A 92 0.72 10.87 -8.35
N PRO A 93 1.06 9.59 -8.12
CA PRO A 93 1.31 9.08 -6.79
C PRO A 93 2.52 9.79 -6.15
N GLY A 94 2.49 9.90 -4.83
CA GLY A 94 3.56 10.49 -4.04
C GLY A 94 4.84 9.64 -3.99
N PRO A 95 5.93 10.20 -3.43
CA PRO A 95 7.25 9.56 -3.41
C PRO A 95 7.29 8.22 -2.65
N GLY A 96 6.36 7.99 -1.71
CA GLY A 96 6.28 6.74 -0.96
C GLY A 96 5.77 5.53 -1.75
N ALA A 97 5.12 5.70 -2.90
CA ALA A 97 4.48 4.60 -3.63
C ALA A 97 5.47 3.48 -4.00
N GLN A 98 6.52 3.81 -4.76
CA GLN A 98 7.48 2.82 -5.22
C GLN A 98 8.35 2.28 -4.07
N ALA A 99 8.59 3.11 -3.05
CA ALA A 99 9.31 2.70 -1.85
C ALA A 99 8.55 1.61 -1.09
N THR A 100 7.23 1.77 -0.92
CA THR A 100 6.38 0.77 -0.28
C THR A 100 6.38 -0.56 -1.03
N ILE A 101 6.19 -0.55 -2.36
CA ILE A 101 6.17 -1.79 -3.16
C ILE A 101 7.47 -2.57 -2.98
N ARG A 102 8.59 -1.85 -3.09
CA ARG A 102 9.92 -2.44 -2.92
C ARG A 102 10.14 -2.95 -1.49
N ALA A 103 9.63 -2.25 -0.49
CA ALA A 103 9.78 -2.65 0.91
C ALA A 103 8.95 -3.90 1.24
N LEU A 104 7.70 -3.99 0.75
CA LEU A 104 6.87 -5.19 0.90
C LEU A 104 7.53 -6.44 0.29
N ALA A 105 8.10 -6.29 -0.91
CA ALA A 105 8.84 -7.37 -1.56
C ALA A 105 10.08 -7.79 -0.75
N ARG A 106 10.84 -6.82 -0.21
CA ARG A 106 12.03 -7.09 0.61
C ARG A 106 11.71 -7.72 1.96
N ALA A 107 10.59 -7.36 2.55
CA ALA A 107 10.10 -7.93 3.80
C ALA A 107 9.59 -9.37 3.63
N GLY A 108 9.52 -9.88 2.39
CA GLY A 108 9.26 -11.29 2.09
C GLY A 108 7.77 -11.62 1.92
N LEU A 109 6.96 -10.67 1.44
CA LEU A 109 5.66 -10.97 0.84
C LEU A 109 5.83 -11.19 -0.66
N GLU A 110 5.13 -12.18 -1.21
CA GLU A 110 5.06 -12.34 -2.66
C GLU A 110 4.21 -11.23 -3.26
N ILE A 111 4.77 -10.51 -4.24
CA ILE A 111 4.06 -9.46 -4.96
C ILE A 111 3.43 -10.05 -6.20
N GLY A 112 2.10 -10.00 -6.27
CA GLY A 112 1.37 -10.39 -7.47
C GLY A 112 1.16 -9.22 -8.41
N ARG A 113 -0.10 -9.01 -8.81
CA ARG A 113 -0.45 -7.92 -9.71
C ARG A 113 -0.27 -6.55 -9.04
N ILE A 114 0.26 -5.60 -9.81
CA ILE A 114 0.35 -4.19 -9.43
C ILE A 114 -0.60 -3.40 -10.35
N GLU A 115 -1.55 -2.68 -9.76
CA GLU A 115 -2.53 -1.86 -10.47
C GLU A 115 -2.49 -0.42 -9.93
N ASP A 116 -2.55 0.58 -10.82
CA ASP A 116 -2.83 1.96 -10.44
C ASP A 116 -4.36 2.17 -10.43
N VAL A 117 -4.90 2.46 -9.26
CA VAL A 117 -6.33 2.70 -9.01
C VAL A 117 -6.58 4.17 -8.63
N THR A 118 -5.72 5.08 -9.08
CA THR A 118 -5.92 6.52 -8.89
C THR A 118 -7.21 6.97 -9.58
N PRO A 119 -8.15 7.63 -8.87
CA PRO A 119 -9.44 7.99 -9.43
C PRO A 119 -9.30 9.06 -10.51
N LEU A 120 -9.68 8.70 -11.74
CA LEU A 120 -9.73 9.56 -12.90
C LEU A 120 -11.18 9.95 -13.20
N PRO A 121 -11.57 11.22 -13.00
CA PRO A 121 -12.93 11.66 -13.29
C PRO A 121 -13.17 11.78 -14.80
N HIS A 122 -14.32 11.31 -15.29
CA HIS A 122 -14.76 11.56 -16.67
C HIS A 122 -15.06 13.04 -16.92
N ASP A 123 -15.69 13.69 -15.93
CA ASP A 123 -15.80 15.14 -15.81
C ASP A 123 -15.48 15.53 -14.36
N GLY A 124 -14.73 16.62 -14.17
CA GLY A 124 -14.18 17.03 -12.89
C GLY A 124 -14.89 18.26 -12.33
N THR A 125 -14.91 18.39 -11.00
CA THR A 125 -15.34 19.68 -10.41
C THR A 125 -14.18 20.67 -10.43
N ARG A 126 -14.46 21.95 -10.15
CA ARG A 126 -13.43 22.99 -10.21
C ARG A 126 -12.29 22.68 -9.23
N ALA A 127 -11.06 22.58 -9.76
CA ALA A 127 -9.87 22.36 -8.95
C ALA A 127 -9.66 23.47 -7.91
N PRO A 128 -9.11 23.15 -6.73
CA PRO A 128 -8.81 24.14 -5.71
C PRO A 128 -7.88 25.22 -6.25
N LYS A 129 -8.03 26.44 -5.74
CA LYS A 129 -7.26 27.59 -6.20
C LYS A 129 -5.78 27.33 -5.92
N LYS A 130 -4.96 27.32 -6.97
CA LYS A 130 -3.50 27.25 -6.83
C LYS A 130 -3.03 28.42 -5.98
N ASN A 131 -2.18 28.16 -4.98
CA ASN A 131 -1.53 29.21 -4.22
C ASN A 131 -0.79 30.11 -5.21
N ARG A 132 -1.13 31.40 -5.21
CA ARG A 132 -0.39 32.40 -5.98
C ARG A 132 0.95 32.57 -5.26
N LEU A 133 2.02 32.18 -5.95
CA LEU A 133 3.39 32.42 -5.50
C LEU A 133 3.66 33.93 -5.44
#